data_AF-A0A3D4PHQ0-F1
#
_entry.id   AF-A0A3D4PHQ0-F1
#
_cell.length_a   1.000
_cell.length_b   1.000
_cell.length_c   1.000
_cell.angle_alpha   90.00
_cell.angle_beta   90.00
_cell.angle_gamma   90.00
#
_symmetry.space_group_name_H-M   'P 1'
#
loop_
_entity.id
_entity.type
_entity.pdbx_description
1 polymer ?
#
loop_
_entity_poly.entity_id
_entity_poly.type
_entity_poly.pdbx_seq_one_letter_code
_entity_poly.pdbx_strand_id
1 'polypeptide(L)' 'RTTAESHRRILVVEVMGRHAGWIACYSAIASGADYFMVPEREVNIKEMIDVLQKRRDEGKNYGIVVV' A
#
# COMPACT_ATOMS: atom_id res chain seq x y z
N ARG A 1 0.80 -10.06 -4.78
CA ARG A 1 0.17 -9.33 -5.91
C ARG A 1 -0.81 -10.20 -6.69
N THR A 2 -0.40 -11.31 -7.30
CA THR A 2 -1.26 -12.18 -8.14
C THR A 2 -2.58 -12.60 -7.47
N THR A 3 -2.54 -13.04 -6.20
CA THR A 3 -3.77 -13.39 -5.46
C THR A 3 -4.69 -12.18 -5.20
N ALA A 4 -4.12 -10.99 -5.00
CA ALA A 4 -4.89 -9.76 -4.80
C ALA A 4 -5.67 -9.41 -6.07
N GLU A 5 -5.02 -9.54 -7.22
CA GLU A 5 -5.61 -9.28 -8.54
C GLU A 5 -6.69 -10.30 -8.88
N SER A 6 -6.42 -11.60 -8.74
CA SER A 6 -7.40 -12.66 -9.06
C SER A 6 -8.68 -12.57 -8.23
N HIS A 7 -8.57 -12.11 -6.98
CA HIS A 7 -9.70 -12.06 -6.05
C HIS A 7 -10.22 -10.65 -5.75
N ARG A 8 -9.74 -9.62 -6.48
CA ARG A 8 -10.14 -8.21 -6.31
C ARG A 8 -10.03 -7.75 -4.85
N ARG A 9 -8.88 -8.02 -4.23
CA ARG A 9 -8.62 -7.74 -2.81
C ARG A 9 -7.62 -6.59 -2.64
N ILE A 10 -7.76 -5.89 -1.53
CA ILE A 10 -6.72 -5.02 -1.00
C ILE A 10 -5.94 -5.84 0.03
N LEU A 11 -4.62 -5.94 -0.15
CA LEU A 11 -3.73 -6.55 0.83
C LEU A 11 -3.01 -5.45 1.60
N VAL A 12 -3.10 -5.50 2.91
CA VAL A 12 -2.29 -4.68 3.82
C VAL A 12 -1.15 -5.57 4.31
N VAL A 13 0.09 -5.15 4.07
CA VAL A 13 1.30 -5.95 4.30
C VAL A 13 2.17 -5.23 5.32
N GLU A 14 2.19 -5.76 6.54
CA GLU A 14 3.08 -5.27 7.59
C GLU A 14 4.51 -5.80 7.37
N VAL A 15 5.49 -4.90 7.39
CA VAL A 15 6.91 -5.25 7.25
C VAL A 15 7.68 -4.98 8.54
N MET A 16 8.85 -5.61 8.66
CA MET A 16 9.80 -5.26 9.72
C MET A 16 10.32 -3.84 9.52
N GLY A 17 10.77 -3.19 10.59
CA GLY A 17 11.31 -1.82 10.52
C GLY A 17 11.34 -1.10 11.86
N ARG A 18 10.48 -1.49 12.80
CA ARG A 18 10.35 -0.93 14.15
C ARG A 18 10.12 0.60 14.13
N HIS A 19 11.19 1.38 14.06
CA HIS A 19 11.15 2.86 14.05
C HIS A 19 11.71 3.47 12.77
N ALA A 20 12.12 2.65 11.79
CA ALA A 20 12.68 3.11 10.53
C ALA A 20 11.87 2.55 9.35
N GLY A 21 11.42 3.45 8.46
CA GLY A 21 10.53 3.14 7.35
C GLY A 21 11.21 2.67 6.07
N TRP A 22 12.54 2.53 6.04
CA TRP A 22 13.29 2.19 4.82
C TRP A 22 12.85 0.86 4.19
N ILE A 23 12.57 -0.18 5.00
CA ILE A 23 12.05 -1.46 4.48
C ILE A 23 10.69 -1.25 3.80
N ALA A 24 9.79 -0.48 4.42
CA ALA A 24 8.48 -0.16 3.84
C ALA A 24 8.63 0.66 2.54
N CYS A 25 9.46 1.70 2.52
CA CYS A 25 9.76 2.50 1.33
C CYS A 25 10.28 1.64 0.16
N TYR A 26 11.36 0.89 0.37
CA TYR A 26 12.00 0.13 -0.71
C TYR A 26 11.14 -1.03 -1.18
N SER A 27 10.48 -1.75 -0.27
CA SER A 27 9.57 -2.84 -0.63
C SER A 27 8.33 -2.33 -1.36
N ALA A 28 7.78 -1.17 -0.98
CA ALA A 28 6.67 -0.54 -1.67
C ALA A 28 7.04 -0.19 -3.12
N ILE A 29 8.20 0.44 -3.35
CA ILE A 29 8.68 0.78 -4.68
C ILE A 29 8.93 -0.49 -5.51
N ALA A 30 9.63 -1.48 -4.94
CA ALA A 30 9.97 -2.71 -5.65
C ALA A 30 8.74 -3.56 -6.00
N SER A 31 7.72 -3.57 -5.14
CA SER A 31 6.49 -4.35 -5.33
C SER A 31 5.40 -3.63 -6.14
N GLY A 32 5.57 -2.32 -6.37
CA GLY A 32 4.54 -1.47 -6.98
C GLY A 32 3.31 -1.31 -6.09
N ALA A 33 3.52 -1.08 -4.79
CA ALA A 33 2.45 -0.81 -3.85
C ALA A 33 1.68 0.46 -4.22
N ASP A 34 0.37 0.44 -3.99
CA ASP A 34 -0.53 1.57 -4.26
C ASP A 34 -0.39 2.67 -3.20
N TYR A 35 -0.06 2.28 -1.98
CA TYR A 35 0.20 3.20 -0.87
C TYR A 35 1.18 2.56 0.12
N PHE A 36 1.95 3.38 0.83
CA PHE A 36 2.81 2.90 1.91
C PHE A 36 2.83 3.92 3.06
N MET A 37 3.04 3.42 4.27
CA MET A 37 3.18 4.23 5.47
C MET A 37 4.56 4.00 6.08
N VAL A 38 5.08 5.04 6.73
CA VAL A 38 6.39 5.01 7.40
C VAL A 38 6.32 5.79 8.71
N PRO A 39 7.06 5.38 9.76
CA PRO A 39 7.07 6.09 11.04
C PRO A 39 7.58 7.54 10.95
N GLU A 40 8.32 7.89 9.89
CA GLU A 40 8.85 9.23 9.65
C GLU A 40 7.78 10.24 9.16
N ARG A 41 6.56 9.79 8.84
CA ARG A 41 5.44 10.65 8.46
C ARG A 41 4.18 10.29 9.26
N GLU A 42 3.35 11.29 9.53
CA GLU A 42 2.06 11.05 10.15
C GLU A 42 1.17 10.19 9.25
N VAL A 43 0.50 9.21 9.87
CA VAL A 43 -0.38 8.29 9.17
C VAL A 43 -1.68 9.01 8.80
N ASN A 44 -1.96 9.08 7.50
CA ASN A 44 -3.21 9.62 6.97
C ASN A 44 -4.03 8.53 6.25
N ILE A 45 -4.99 7.96 6.97
CA ILE A 45 -5.86 6.89 6.45
C ILE A 45 -6.80 7.43 5.37
N LYS A 46 -7.23 8.70 5.46
CA LYS A 46 -8.14 9.30 4.47
C LYS A 46 -7.45 9.42 3.11
N GLU A 47 -6.21 9.91 3.10
CA GLU A 47 -5.40 9.99 1.88
C GLU A 47 -5.21 8.61 1.23
N MET A 48 -4.92 7.58 2.02
CA MET A 48 -4.83 6.21 1.52
C MET A 48 -6.14 5.74 0.85
N ILE A 49 -7.28 6.01 1.48
CA ILE A 49 -8.61 5.66 0.94
C ILE A 49 -8.84 6.38 -0.38
N ASP A 50 -8.57 7.68 -0.44
CA ASP A 50 -8.75 8.51 -1.65
C ASP A 50 -7.88 8.00 -2.81
N VAL A 51 -6.62 7.62 -2.52
CA VAL A 51 -5.72 7.01 -3.51
C VAL A 51 -6.28 5.69 -4.04
N LEU A 52 -6.75 4.81 -3.15
CA LEU A 52 -7.29 3.50 -3.54
C LEU A 52 -8.62 3.63 -4.32
N GLN A 53 -9.46 4.60 -3.96
CA GLN A 53 -10.69 4.90 -4.70
C GLN A 53 -10.37 5.38 -6.12
N LYS A 54 -9.45 6.33 -6.25
CA LYS A 54 -8.99 6.79 -7.58
C LYS A 54 -8.47 5.65 -8.44
N ARG A 55 -7.66 4.75 -7.87
CA ARG A 55 -7.14 3.56 -8.58
C ARG A 55 -8.26 2.62 -9.03
N ARG A 56 -9.29 2.46 -8.21
CA ARG A 56 -10.47 1.67 -8.54
C ARG A 56 -11.25 2.29 -9.70
N ASP A 57 -11.42 3.61 -9.70
CA ASP A 57 -12.10 4.34 -10.77
C ASP A 57 -11.31 4.27 -12.10
N GLU A 58 -9.98 4.17 -12.03
CA GLU A 58 -9.08 3.88 -13.17
C GLU A 58 -9.16 2.42 -13.66
N GLY A 59 -9.97 1.56 -13.02
CA GLY A 59 -10.19 0.16 -13.40
C GLY A 59 -9.30 -0.86 -12.67
N LYS A 60 -8.42 -0.42 -11.77
CA LYS A 60 -7.59 -1.32 -10.95
C LYS A 60 -8.37 -1.79 -9.72
N ASN A 61 -8.96 -2.98 -9.82
CA ASN A 61 -9.86 -3.56 -8.80
C ASN A 61 -9.16 -4.29 -7.65
N TYR A 62 -7.87 -4.05 -7.43
CA TYR A 62 -7.08 -4.62 -6.35
C TYR A 62 -6.07 -3.58 -5.84
N GLY A 63 -5.56 -3.77 -4.63
CA GLY A 63 -4.60 -2.84 -4.04
C GLY A 63 -3.57 -3.53 -3.18
N ILE A 64 -2.37 -2.94 -3.10
CA ILE A 64 -1.33 -3.34 -2.17
C ILE A 64 -0.97 -2.13 -1.31
N VAL A 65 -1.10 -2.26 0.00
CA VAL A 65 -0.70 -1.25 0.98
C VAL A 65 0.41 -1.84 1.85
N VAL A 66 1.53 -1.14 1.96
CA VAL A 66 2.66 -1.54 2.82
C VAL A 66 2.65 -0.71 4.10
N VAL A 67 2.85 -1.37 5.25
CA VAL A 67 2.84 -0.76 6.58
C VAL A 67 4.12 -1.10 7.32
#